data_AF-A0AAU4F3E7-F1
#
_entry.id   AF-A0AAU4F3E7-F1
#
_cell.length_a   1.000
_cell.length_b   1.000
_cell.length_c   1.000
_cell.angle_alpha   90.00
_cell.angle_beta   90.00
_cell.angle_gamma   90.00
#
_symmetry.space_group_name_H-M   'P 1'
#
loop_
_entity.id
_entity.type
_entity.pdbx_description
1 polymer ?
#
loop_
_entity_poly.entity_id
_entity_poly.type
_entity_poly.pdbx_seq_one_letter_code
_entity_poly.pdbx_strand_id
1 'polypeptide(L)'
;MAEKYRAAEITAWLTEHDNTDATTARRAGRAVAGAWNRQEFYASATYPALVALLRAGGQPPSDVDRLAGRLARAFGAHLHDVAAWDPRPDWRKEIGA
;
A
#
# COMPACT_ATOMS: atom_id res chain seq x y z
N MET A 1 7.50 20.25 -2.62
CA MET A 1 6.53 19.42 -3.37
C MET A 1 5.40 19.11 -2.40
N ALA A 2 4.16 19.51 -2.70
CA ALA A 2 3.03 19.24 -1.81
C ALA A 2 2.72 17.74 -1.82
N GLU A 3 2.51 17.13 -0.66
CA GLU A 3 2.14 15.72 -0.56
C GLU A 3 0.77 15.47 -1.22
N LYS A 4 0.72 14.58 -2.21
CA LYS A 4 -0.51 14.17 -2.89
C LYS A 4 -1.34 13.21 -2.04
N TYR A 5 -0.68 12.33 -1.28
CA TYR A 5 -1.35 11.32 -0.45
C TYR A 5 -1.07 11.58 1.03
N ARG A 6 -2.11 11.79 1.84
CA ARG A 6 -1.94 12.04 3.28
C ARG A 6 -2.03 10.73 4.06
N ALA A 7 -1.05 10.47 4.92
CA ALA A 7 -1.02 9.28 5.77
C ALA A 7 -2.27 9.16 6.66
N ALA A 8 -2.84 10.28 7.11
CA ALA A 8 -4.04 10.29 7.94
C ALA A 8 -5.28 9.78 7.20
N GLU A 9 -5.44 10.16 5.92
CA GLU A 9 -6.59 9.72 5.10
C GLU A 9 -6.50 8.22 4.80
N ILE A 10 -5.31 7.75 4.46
CA ILE A 10 -5.06 6.31 4.25
C ILE A 10 -5.29 5.52 5.54
N THR A 11 -4.84 6.04 6.69
CA THR A 11 -5.06 5.40 7.99
C THR A 11 -6.54 5.28 8.32
N ALA A 12 -7.32 6.34 8.10
CA ALA A 12 -8.75 6.36 8.38
C ALA A 12 -9.46 5.30 7.52
N TRP A 13 -9.15 5.26 6.22
CA TRP A 13 -9.68 4.26 5.30
C TRP A 13 -9.33 2.83 5.74
N LEU A 14 -8.07 2.55 6.11
CA LEU A 14 -7.66 1.22 6.57
C LEU A 14 -8.35 0.81 7.88
N THR A 15 -8.59 1.76 8.78
CA THR A 15 -9.29 1.50 10.05
C THR A 15 -10.75 1.15 9.80
N GLU A 16 -11.40 1.85 8.87
CA GLU A 16 -12.82 1.64 8.52
C GLU A 16 -13.05 0.30 7.81
N HIS A 17 -12.11 -0.14 6.96
CA HIS A 17 -12.35 -1.25 6.03
C HIS A 17 -11.72 -2.60 6.41
N ASP A 18 -10.73 -2.65 7.31
CA ASP A 18 -10.07 -3.92 7.69
C ASP A 18 -10.15 -4.24 9.19
N ASN A 19 -11.05 -3.59 9.96
CA ASN A 19 -11.31 -3.91 11.38
C ASN A 19 -10.04 -4.14 12.22
N THR A 20 -8.98 -3.39 11.93
CA THR A 20 -7.65 -3.59 12.50
C THR A 20 -7.35 -2.52 13.54
N ASP A 21 -6.52 -2.84 14.53
CA ASP A 21 -6.06 -1.88 15.55
C ASP A 21 -5.47 -0.60 14.92
N ALA A 22 -5.82 0.54 15.49
CA ALA A 22 -5.47 1.87 15.01
C ALA A 22 -3.95 2.09 14.92
N THR A 23 -3.15 1.39 15.72
CA THR A 23 -1.68 1.49 15.69
C THR A 23 -1.13 0.88 14.40
N THR A 24 -1.61 -0.31 14.02
CA THR A 24 -1.16 -1.00 12.81
C THR A 24 -1.67 -0.28 11.57
N ALA A 25 -2.92 0.22 11.59
CA ALA A 25 -3.46 1.06 10.52
C ALA A 25 -2.63 2.34 10.30
N ARG A 26 -2.18 3.01 11.38
CA ARG A 26 -1.30 4.19 11.29
C ARG A 26 0.04 3.86 10.66
N ARG A 27 0.65 2.72 11.02
CA ARG A 27 1.94 2.30 10.45
C ARG A 27 1.80 1.99 8.96
N ALA A 28 0.75 1.25 8.58
CA ALA A 28 0.44 0.99 7.19
C ALA A 28 0.16 2.28 6.40
N GLY A 29 -0.67 3.18 6.93
CA GLY A 29 -1.00 4.45 6.28
C GLY A 29 0.22 5.35 6.03
N ARG A 30 1.18 5.41 6.97
CA ARG A 30 2.45 6.12 6.79
C ARG A 30 3.32 5.49 5.71
N ALA A 31 3.45 4.17 5.70
CA ALA A 31 4.25 3.45 4.72
C ALA A 31 3.68 3.64 3.30
N VAL A 32 2.36 3.50 3.14
CA VAL A 32 1.68 3.68 1.86
C VAL A 32 1.78 5.13 1.37
N ALA A 33 1.45 6.11 2.22
CA ALA A 33 1.55 7.52 1.83
C ALA A 33 2.98 7.90 1.42
N GLY A 34 3.98 7.48 2.21
CA GLY A 34 5.38 7.76 1.90
C GLY A 34 5.81 7.15 0.56
N ALA A 35 5.49 5.88 0.33
CA ALA A 35 5.82 5.20 -0.91
C ALA A 35 5.10 5.83 -2.11
N TRP A 36 3.80 6.10 -2.01
CA TRP A 36 3.02 6.66 -3.11
C TRP A 36 3.42 8.11 -3.46
N ASN A 37 3.78 8.93 -2.48
CA ASN A 37 4.33 10.27 -2.75
C ASN A 37 5.70 10.23 -3.45
N ARG A 38 6.46 9.13 -3.27
CA ARG A 38 7.70 8.85 -4.02
C ARG A 38 7.47 8.06 -5.30
N GLN A 39 6.21 7.87 -5.71
CA GLN A 39 5.81 7.07 -6.87
C GLN A 39 6.22 5.58 -6.79
N GLU A 40 6.45 5.08 -5.58
CA GLU A 40 6.83 3.71 -5.25
C GLU A 40 5.57 2.88 -4.94
N PHE A 41 4.59 2.86 -5.85
CA PHE A 41 3.25 2.31 -5.60
C PHE A 41 3.25 0.83 -5.18
N TYR A 42 4.23 0.08 -5.69
CA TYR A 42 4.42 -1.35 -5.49
C TYR A 42 5.80 -1.72 -4.95
N ALA A 43 6.55 -0.76 -4.40
CA ALA A 43 7.81 -1.09 -3.79
C ALA A 43 7.60 -2.03 -2.59
N SER A 44 8.61 -2.83 -2.30
CA SER A 44 8.75 -3.66 -1.08
C SER A 44 8.48 -2.92 0.24
N ALA A 45 8.30 -1.60 0.22
CA ALA A 45 7.93 -0.78 1.35
C ALA A 45 6.43 -0.85 1.73
N THR A 46 5.50 -0.95 0.78
CA THR A 46 4.05 -0.98 1.09
C THR A 46 3.58 -2.37 1.50
N TYR A 47 4.10 -3.40 0.84
CA TYR A 47 3.69 -4.79 1.00
C TYR A 47 3.82 -5.33 2.44
N PRO A 48 4.98 -5.23 3.13
CA PRO A 48 5.12 -5.74 4.49
C PRO A 48 4.18 -5.05 5.47
N ALA A 49 3.89 -3.76 5.26
CA ALA A 49 3.02 -2.99 6.13
C ALA A 49 1.55 -3.40 5.96
N LEU A 50 1.10 -3.66 4.73
CA LEU A 50 -0.24 -4.18 4.46
C LEU A 50 -0.39 -5.64 4.90
N VAL A 51 0.62 -6.50 4.72
CA VAL A 51 0.61 -7.87 5.26
C VAL A 51 0.51 -7.85 6.79
N ALA A 52 1.27 -6.98 7.46
CA ALA A 52 1.19 -6.84 8.91
C ALA A 52 -0.20 -6.37 9.37
N LEU A 53 -0.85 -5.50 8.59
CA LEU A 53 -2.23 -5.07 8.83
C LEU A 53 -3.19 -6.26 8.77
N LEU A 54 -3.18 -7.03 7.68
CA LEU A 54 -4.04 -8.20 7.52
C LEU A 54 -3.84 -9.21 8.66
N ARG A 55 -2.58 -9.49 9.02
CA ARG A 55 -2.28 -10.38 10.15
C ARG A 55 -2.86 -9.87 11.47
N ALA A 56 -2.79 -8.56 11.72
CA ALA A 56 -3.36 -7.96 12.92
C ALA A 56 -4.90 -8.00 12.93
N GLY A 57 -5.53 -7.93 11.75
CA GLY A 57 -6.98 -8.12 11.58
C GLY A 57 -7.43 -9.59 11.52
N GLY A 58 -6.52 -10.56 11.67
CA GLY A 58 -6.83 -11.99 11.55
C GLY A 58 -7.14 -12.46 10.12
N GLN A 59 -6.82 -11.65 9.12
CA GLN A 59 -7.03 -11.93 7.71
C GLN A 59 -5.83 -12.66 7.08
N PRO A 60 -6.05 -13.48 6.04
CA PRO A 60 -4.98 -14.21 5.39
C PRO A 60 -4.06 -13.25 4.61
N PRO A 61 -2.72 -13.39 4.71
CA PRO A 61 -1.79 -12.56 3.94
C PRO A 61 -2.00 -12.58 2.43
N SER A 62 -2.59 -13.65 1.88
CA SER A 62 -2.94 -13.75 0.45
C SER A 62 -3.92 -12.68 -0.02
N ASP A 63 -4.65 -12.04 0.90
CA ASP A 63 -5.59 -10.97 0.56
C ASP A 63 -4.94 -9.59 0.37
N VAL A 64 -3.61 -9.45 0.54
CA VAL A 64 -2.97 -8.11 0.40
C VAL A 64 -3.14 -7.53 -1.00
N ASP A 65 -3.39 -8.36 -2.00
CA ASP A 65 -3.63 -7.95 -3.38
C ASP A 65 -4.95 -7.23 -3.52
N ARG A 66 -5.98 -7.88 -2.99
CA ARG A 66 -7.33 -7.36 -2.93
C ARG A 66 -7.36 -6.08 -2.10
N LEU A 67 -6.65 -6.04 -0.99
CA LEU A 67 -6.53 -4.83 -0.17
C LEU A 67 -5.84 -3.69 -0.94
N ALA A 68 -4.67 -3.93 -1.52
CA ALA A 68 -3.94 -2.92 -2.28
C ALA A 68 -4.75 -2.39 -3.46
N GLY A 69 -5.46 -3.27 -4.19
CA GLY A 69 -6.35 -2.89 -5.29
C GLY A 69 -7.53 -2.01 -4.84
N ARG A 70 -8.19 -2.37 -3.72
CA ARG A 70 -9.26 -1.53 -3.13
C ARG A 70 -8.72 -0.17 -2.71
N LEU A 71 -7.56 -0.14 -2.05
CA LEU A 71 -6.93 1.07 -1.58
C LEU A 71 -6.52 1.98 -2.75
N ALA A 72 -5.88 1.44 -3.78
CA ALA A 72 -5.50 2.21 -4.96
C ALA A 72 -6.70 2.81 -5.69
N ARG A 73 -7.80 2.05 -5.81
CA ARG A 73 -9.05 2.54 -6.39
C ARG A 73 -9.65 3.68 -5.56
N ALA A 74 -9.63 3.57 -4.23
CA ALA A 74 -10.17 4.59 -3.33
C ALA A 74 -9.40 5.92 -3.44
N PHE A 75 -8.10 5.87 -3.68
CA PHE A 75 -7.22 7.04 -3.72
C PHE A 75 -6.78 7.45 -5.14
N GLY A 76 -7.37 6.85 -6.19
CA GLY A 76 -7.03 7.16 -7.58
C GLY A 76 -5.55 6.91 -7.92
N ALA A 77 -4.91 5.94 -7.25
CA ALA A 77 -3.55 5.53 -7.55
C ALA A 77 -3.57 4.56 -8.73
N HIS A 78 -2.89 4.91 -9.82
CA HIS A 78 -2.64 3.98 -10.92
C HIS A 78 -1.56 3.01 -10.49
N LEU A 79 -2.01 1.85 -10.05
CA LEU A 79 -1.21 0.66 -9.95
C LEU A 79 -0.75 0.29 -11.37
N HIS A 80 0.47 0.68 -11.76
CA HIS A 80 1.03 0.23 -13.04
C HIS A 80 0.99 -1.30 -13.09
N ASP A 81 0.48 -1.85 -14.20
CA ASP A 81 0.31 -3.27 -14.53
C ASP A 81 1.66 -4.04 -14.58
N VAL A 82 2.45 -3.99 -13.51
CA VAL A 82 3.53 -4.94 -13.31
C VAL A 82 2.85 -6.24 -12.89
N ALA A 83 2.77 -7.13 -13.87
CA ALA A 83 2.26 -8.48 -13.73
C ALA A 83 2.73 -9.10 -12.40
N ALA A 84 1.76 -9.54 -11.60
CA ALA A 84 1.91 -10.49 -10.50
C ALA A 84 3.14 -10.31 -9.60
N TRP A 85 2.95 -9.66 -8.46
CA TRP A 85 3.59 -10.02 -7.18
C TRP A 85 5.01 -10.56 -7.29
N ASP A 86 5.89 -9.75 -7.85
CA ASP A 86 7.30 -10.07 -7.83
C ASP A 86 7.90 -9.50 -6.54
N PRO A 87 8.37 -10.33 -5.59
CA PRO A 87 9.06 -9.86 -4.38
C PRO A 87 10.40 -9.16 -4.70
N ARG A 88 10.83 -9.16 -5.96
CA ARG A 88 11.99 -8.48 -6.53
C ARG A 88 11.59 -7.77 -7.83
N PRO A 89 10.83 -6.67 -7.73
CA PRO A 89 10.46 -5.96 -8.94
C PRO A 89 11.74 -5.34 -9.51
N ASP A 90 12.11 -5.71 -10.74
CA ASP A 90 13.31 -5.24 -11.47
C ASP A 90 13.13 -3.81 -12.04
N TRP A 91 12.25 -2.99 -11.46
CA TRP A 91 11.85 -1.65 -11.91
C TRP A 91 13.00 -0.64 -12.01
N ARG A 92 14.18 -0.96 -11.48
CA ARG A 92 15.39 -0.16 -11.69
C ARG A 92 15.91 -0.17 -13.13
N LYS A 93 15.39 -1.03 -14.02
CA LYS A 93 15.82 -1.12 -15.42
C LYS A 93 14.97 -0.32 -16.42
N GLU A 94 13.80 0.19 -16.04
CA GLU A 94 12.86 0.82 -17.02
C GLU A 94 12.62 2.32 -16.82
N ILE A 95 13.31 3.00 -15.89
CA ILE A 95 13.39 4.47 -15.92
C ILE A 95 14.58 4.86 -16.80
N GLY A 96 14.40 4.73 -18.11
CA GLY A 96 15.34 5.21 -19.14
C GLY A 96 15.52 4.29 -20.34
N ALA A 97 14.53 4.22 -21.22
CA ALA A 97 14.69 3.98 -22.66
C ALA A 97 13.53 4.62 -23.42
#